data_AF-A0A9W4KU33-F1
#
_entry.id   AF-A0A9W4KU33-F1
#
_cell.length_a   1.000
_cell.length_b   1.000
_cell.length_c   1.000
_cell.angle_alpha   90.00
_cell.angle_beta   90.00
_cell.angle_gamma   90.00
#
_symmetry.space_group_name_H-M   'P 1'
#
loop_
_entity.id
_entity.type
_entity.pdbx_description
1 polymer ?
#
loop_
_entity_poly.entity_id
_entity_poly.type
_entity_poly.pdbx_seq_one_letter_code
_entity_poly.pdbx_strand_id
1 'polypeptide(L)'
;MIVKKRKVPLAIRKLRALACRLPPNHPKIPLIMNDLKKREAGYKGECSIDFPLSFLEPKSYFIFHDLRLQDQSRFFQLDTLLISKKYALIIEVKNILVAIYFDPHFNQLIRTIEGKETAFPDSIIQVSRQES
;
A
#
# COMPACT_ATOMS: atom_id res chain seq x y z
N MET A 1 9.44 -6.04 -18.18
CA MET A 1 10.68 -5.32 -17.84
C MET A 1 10.35 -4.39 -16.70
N ILE A 2 11.03 -4.52 -15.57
CA ILE A 2 10.83 -3.60 -14.44
C ILE A 2 11.63 -2.33 -14.72
N VAL A 3 10.92 -1.23 -14.96
CA VAL A 3 11.52 0.08 -15.27
C VAL A 3 11.83 0.83 -13.97
N LYS A 4 10.90 0.82 -13.01
CA LYS A 4 11.08 1.39 -11.67
C LYS A 4 10.93 0.30 -10.63
N LYS A 5 12.05 -0.11 -10.03
CA LYS A 5 12.08 -1.10 -8.94
C LYS A 5 11.49 -0.51 -7.65
N ARG A 6 10.78 -1.35 -6.90
CA ARG A 6 10.31 -1.02 -5.54
C ARG A 6 11.51 -0.82 -4.62
N LYS A 7 11.43 0.18 -3.75
CA LYS A 7 12.46 0.47 -2.73
C LYS A 7 11.78 0.62 -1.38
N VAL A 8 12.50 0.30 -0.30
CA VAL A 8 11.99 0.53 1.05
C VAL A 8 11.69 2.04 1.22
N PRO A 9 10.45 2.41 1.58
CA PRO A 9 10.07 3.81 1.78
C PRO A 9 10.99 4.52 2.78
N LEU A 10 11.31 5.78 2.48
CA LEU A 10 12.17 6.60 3.34
C LEU A 10 11.60 6.74 4.76
N ALA A 11 10.27 6.78 4.90
CA ALA A 11 9.60 6.83 6.20
C ALA A 11 9.94 5.61 7.07
N ILE A 12 9.96 4.39 6.51
CA ILE A 12 10.37 3.17 7.22
C ILE A 12 11.82 3.28 7.66
N ARG A 13 12.71 3.74 6.77
CA ARG A 13 14.14 3.94 7.10
C ARG A 13 14.33 4.94 8.24
N LYS A 14 13.58 6.04 8.23
CA LYS A 14 13.58 7.06 9.30
C LYS A 14 13.08 6.49 10.62
N LEU A 15 11.98 5.73 10.62
CA LEU A 15 11.44 5.10 11.83
C LEU A 15 12.38 4.05 12.43
N ARG A 16 13.00 3.21 11.60
CA ARG A 16 14.03 2.26 12.04
C ARG A 16 15.20 3.00 12.72
N ALA A 17 15.72 4.04 12.07
CA ALA A 17 16.80 4.84 12.64
C ALA A 17 16.39 5.52 13.96
N LEU A 18 15.16 6.03 14.04
CA LEU A 18 14.62 6.66 15.24
C LEU A 18 14.47 5.67 16.39
N ALA A 19 13.92 4.48 16.11
CA ALA A 19 13.76 3.41 17.10
C ALA A 19 15.11 2.96 17.67
N CYS A 20 16.16 2.88 16.85
CA CYS A 20 17.50 2.50 17.30
C CYS A 20 18.22 3.59 18.12
N ARG A 21 17.86 4.87 17.95
CA ARG A 21 18.57 6.00 18.58
C ARG A 21 17.93 6.49 19.87
N LEU A 22 16.68 6.11 20.14
CA LEU A 22 15.99 6.52 21.35
C LEU A 22 16.39 5.63 22.53
N PRO A 23 16.45 6.19 23.76
CA PRO A 23 16.59 5.38 24.96
C PRO A 23 15.48 4.32 25.06
N PRO A 24 15.76 3.10 25.54
CA PRO A 24 14.77 2.02 25.64
C PRO A 24 13.50 2.40 26.40
N ASN A 25 13.62 3.27 27.41
CA ASN A 25 12.51 3.70 28.26
C ASN A 25 11.82 4.99 27.76
N HIS A 26 12.12 5.44 26.54
CA HIS A 26 11.54 6.67 26.02
C HIS A 26 10.02 6.50 25.78
N PRO A 27 9.15 7.39 26.28
CA PRO A 27 7.69 7.19 26.31
C PRO A 27 7.04 7.08 24.93
N LYS A 28 7.71 7.55 23.86
CA LYS A 28 7.22 7.45 22.47
C LYS A 28 7.65 6.17 21.74
N ILE A 29 8.46 5.29 22.34
CA ILE A 29 8.87 4.02 21.73
C ILE A 29 7.67 3.19 21.26
N PRO A 30 6.60 3.00 22.07
CA PRO A 30 5.44 2.20 21.63
C PRO A 30 4.75 2.78 20.39
N LEU A 31 4.61 4.11 20.32
CA LEU A 31 4.02 4.82 19.17
C LEU A 31 4.86 4.60 17.90
N ILE A 32 6.18 4.78 18.00
CA ILE A 32 7.13 4.65 16.88
C ILE A 32 7.15 3.21 16.38
N MET A 33 7.19 2.23 17.28
CA MET A 33 7.17 0.82 16.94
C MET A 33 5.85 0.41 16.27
N ASN A 34 4.72 0.98 16.72
CA ASN A 34 3.43 0.74 16.09
C ASN A 34 3.37 1.30 14.65
N ASP A 35 3.82 2.54 14.44
CA ASP A 35 3.87 3.14 13.09
C ASP A 35 4.85 2.37 12.18
N LEU A 36 6.00 1.95 12.72
CA LEU A 36 6.96 1.13 11.99
C LEU A 36 6.34 -0.20 11.55
N LYS A 37 5.71 -0.95 12.47
CA LYS A 37 5.03 -2.21 12.16
C LYS A 37 3.95 -2.03 11.09
N LYS A 38 3.12 -0.99 11.22
CA LYS A 38 2.05 -0.69 10.24
C LYS A 38 2.62 -0.44 8.85
N ARG A 39 3.65 0.39 8.72
CA ARG A 39 4.27 0.70 7.42
C ARG A 39 5.03 -0.47 6.83
N GLU A 40 5.72 -1.25 7.66
CA GLU A 40 6.39 -2.47 7.21
C GLU A 40 5.40 -3.52 6.71
N ALA A 41 4.24 -3.66 7.37
CA ALA A 41 3.17 -4.51 6.87
C ALA A 41 2.65 -4.03 5.51
N GLY A 42 2.39 -2.72 5.34
CA GLY A 42 2.00 -2.14 4.05
C GLY A 42 3.02 -2.44 2.94
N TYR A 43 4.29 -2.12 3.19
CA TYR A 43 5.39 -2.39 2.24
C TYR A 43 5.52 -3.88 1.89
N LYS A 44 5.37 -4.78 2.87
CA LYS A 44 5.38 -6.23 2.62
C LYS A 44 4.22 -6.67 1.72
N GLY A 45 3.03 -6.10 1.92
CA GLY A 45 1.89 -6.36 1.05
C GLY A 45 2.16 -5.90 -0.37
N GLU A 46 2.67 -4.69 -0.54
CA GLU A 46 3.07 -4.21 -1.86
C GLU A 46 4.15 -5.06 -2.53
N CYS A 47 5.10 -5.61 -1.76
CA CYS A 47 6.12 -6.52 -2.28
C CYS A 47 5.54 -7.90 -2.66
N SER A 48 4.41 -8.32 -2.07
CA SER A 48 3.85 -9.64 -2.35
C SER A 48 3.36 -9.78 -3.79
N ILE A 49 3.09 -8.66 -4.46
CA ILE A 49 2.68 -8.65 -5.87
C ILE A 49 3.88 -8.83 -6.82
N ASP A 50 5.12 -8.71 -6.34
CA ASP A 50 6.30 -8.88 -7.18
C ASP A 50 6.42 -10.33 -7.67
N PHE A 51 5.98 -11.30 -6.87
CA PHE A 51 5.92 -12.71 -7.25
C PHE A 51 4.97 -13.00 -8.42
N PRO A 52 3.66 -12.67 -8.36
CA PRO A 52 2.77 -12.89 -9.50
C PRO A 52 3.20 -12.09 -10.75
N LEU A 53 3.76 -10.89 -10.58
CA LEU A 53 4.30 -10.13 -11.71
C LEU A 53 5.54 -10.75 -12.36
N SER A 54 6.27 -11.61 -11.64
CA SER A 54 7.46 -12.29 -12.18
C SER A 54 7.12 -13.31 -13.28
N PHE A 55 5.87 -13.77 -13.36
CA PHE A 55 5.40 -14.66 -14.42
C PHE A 55 5.07 -13.93 -15.73
N LEU A 56 5.01 -12.60 -15.73
CA LEU A 56 4.74 -11.82 -16.93
C LEU A 56 5.93 -11.88 -17.89
N GLU A 57 5.63 -11.95 -19.19
CA GLU A 57 6.66 -11.96 -20.22
C GLU A 57 7.50 -10.66 -20.18
N PRO A 58 8.82 -10.74 -19.92
CA PRO A 58 9.64 -9.56 -19.63
C PRO A 58 9.71 -8.51 -20.73
N LYS A 59 9.42 -8.84 -21.99
CA LYS A 59 9.48 -7.90 -23.12
C LYS A 59 8.12 -7.27 -23.47
N SER A 60 7.04 -7.82 -22.92
CA SER A 60 5.67 -7.42 -23.28
C SER A 60 5.10 -6.35 -22.34
N TYR A 61 5.70 -6.19 -21.16
CA TYR A 61 5.22 -5.28 -20.11
C TYR A 61 6.31 -4.36 -19.59
N PHE A 62 5.96 -3.12 -19.27
CA PHE A 62 6.75 -2.19 -18.48
C PHE A 62 6.13 -2.06 -17.10
N ILE A 63 6.91 -2.32 -16.06
CA ILE A 63 6.44 -2.33 -14.67
C ILE A 63 7.06 -1.14 -13.91
N PHE A 64 6.22 -0.32 -13.29
CA PHE A 64 6.60 0.80 -12.46
C PHE A 64 6.01 0.65 -11.07
N HIS A 65 6.85 0.43 -10.06
CA HIS A 65 6.41 0.36 -8.67
C HIS A 65 6.49 1.74 -8.00
N ASP A 66 5.58 2.03 -7.07
CA ASP A 66 5.60 3.24 -6.21
C ASP A 66 5.67 4.54 -7.05
N LEU A 67 4.94 4.60 -8.17
CA LEU A 67 5.07 5.67 -9.15
C LEU A 67 4.36 6.93 -8.64
N ARG A 68 5.13 7.97 -8.32
CA ARG A 68 4.61 9.28 -7.92
C ARG A 68 4.57 10.21 -9.12
N LEU A 69 3.37 10.63 -9.51
CA LEU A 69 3.12 11.51 -10.65
C LEU A 69 2.60 12.86 -10.17
N GLN A 70 2.86 13.89 -10.95
CA GLN A 70 2.34 15.23 -10.73
C GLN A 70 1.15 15.45 -11.65
N ASP A 71 0.07 15.98 -11.08
CA ASP A 71 -1.08 16.50 -11.81
C ASP A 71 -1.30 17.95 -11.36
N GLN A 72 -0.93 18.89 -12.24
CA GLN A 72 -0.92 20.33 -11.95
C GLN A 72 -0.16 20.66 -10.65
N SER A 73 -0.86 21.13 -9.61
CA SER A 73 -0.30 21.45 -8.28
C SER A 73 -0.35 20.28 -7.30
N ARG A 74 -0.91 19.14 -7.70
CA ARG A 74 -1.11 17.96 -6.86
C ARG A 74 -0.15 16.85 -7.26
N PHE A 75 0.10 15.95 -6.32
CA PHE A 75 0.83 14.72 -6.57
C PHE A 75 -0.02 13.54 -6.13
N PHE A 76 -0.02 12.48 -6.93
CA PHE A 76 -0.63 11.21 -6.58
C PHE A 76 0.38 10.08 -6.75
N GLN A 77 0.09 8.96 -6.13
CA GLN A 77 0.96 7.78 -6.13
C GLN A 77 0.15 6.58 -6.59
N LEU A 78 0.77 5.77 -7.46
CA LEU A 78 0.26 4.48 -7.89
C LEU A 78 1.17 3.39 -7.30
N ASP A 79 0.59 2.42 -6.60
CA ASP A 79 1.35 1.34 -5.97
C ASP A 79 2.11 0.52 -7.02
N THR A 80 1.45 0.16 -8.11
CA THR A 80 2.07 -0.42 -9.30
C THR A 80 1.32 -0.03 -10.57
N LEU A 81 2.06 0.44 -11.58
CA LEU A 81 1.56 0.68 -12.94
C LEU A 81 2.20 -0.34 -13.90
N LEU A 82 1.36 -1.09 -14.59
CA LEU A 82 1.74 -2.03 -15.63
C LEU A 82 1.34 -1.46 -16.99
N ILE A 83 2.28 -1.29 -17.92
CA ILE A 83 2.01 -0.79 -19.27
C ILE A 83 2.36 -1.87 -20.28
N SER A 84 1.45 -2.14 -21.21
CA SER A 84 1.70 -2.96 -22.39
C SER A 84 1.43 -2.16 -23.66
N LYS A 85 1.63 -2.76 -24.84
CA LYS A 85 1.24 -2.14 -26.12
C LYS A 85 -0.28 -1.95 -26.27
N LYS A 86 -1.09 -2.61 -25.45
CA LYS A 86 -2.56 -2.67 -25.61
C LYS A 86 -3.31 -1.92 -24.52
N TYR A 87 -2.74 -1.83 -23.32
CA TYR A 87 -3.41 -1.26 -22.15
C TYR A 87 -2.42 -0.79 -21.09
N ALA A 88 -2.92 0.06 -20.18
CA ALA A 88 -2.30 0.38 -18.91
C ALA A 88 -3.19 -0.15 -17.78
N LEU A 89 -2.59 -0.85 -16.82
CA LEU A 89 -3.27 -1.43 -15.66
C LEU A 89 -2.66 -0.84 -14.39
N ILE A 90 -3.52 -0.26 -13.56
CA ILE A 90 -3.17 0.24 -12.23
C ILE A 90 -3.53 -0.85 -11.22
N ILE A 91 -2.58 -1.22 -10.37
CA ILE A 91 -2.77 -2.20 -9.29
C ILE A 91 -2.56 -1.47 -7.97
N GLU A 92 -3.62 -1.35 -7.19
CA GLU A 92 -3.61 -0.85 -5.80
C GLU A 92 -3.56 -2.04 -4.83
N VAL A 93 -2.67 -2.00 -3.83
CA VAL A 93 -2.46 -3.13 -2.92
C VAL A 93 -2.92 -2.78 -1.52
N LYS A 94 -3.99 -3.44 -1.06
CA LYS A 94 -4.45 -3.32 0.34
C LYS A 94 -4.03 -4.55 1.13
N ASN A 95 -3.07 -4.37 2.04
CA ASN A 95 -2.69 -5.41 2.99
C ASN A 95 -3.56 -5.33 4.26
N ILE A 96 -4.68 -6.04 4.26
CA ILE A 96 -5.61 -6.09 5.39
C ILE A 96 -5.51 -7.46 6.05
N LEU A 97 -5.18 -7.47 7.33
CA LEU A 97 -5.24 -8.67 8.16
C LEU A 97 -6.68 -8.87 8.63
N VAL A 98 -7.21 -10.08 8.50
CA VAL A 98 -8.52 -10.55 9.04
C VAL A 98 -9.73 -10.34 8.11
N ALA A 99 -10.81 -11.07 8.40
CA ALA A 99 -12.10 -10.99 7.73
C ALA A 99 -12.60 -9.55 7.63
N ILE A 100 -13.00 -9.21 6.40
CA ILE A 100 -13.58 -7.93 6.03
C ILE A 100 -15.01 -8.18 5.58
N TYR A 101 -15.92 -7.38 6.11
CA TYR A 101 -17.30 -7.32 5.66
C TYR A 101 -17.52 -5.97 5.01
N PHE A 102 -17.88 -5.98 3.73
CA PHE A 102 -18.36 -4.78 3.06
C PHE A 102 -19.83 -4.61 3.43
N ASP A 103 -20.13 -3.49 4.07
CA ASP A 103 -21.48 -3.12 4.47
C ASP A 103 -22.04 -2.15 3.42
N PRO A 104 -22.86 -2.65 2.47
CA PRO A 104 -23.40 -1.84 1.39
C PRO A 104 -24.47 -0.84 1.87
N HIS A 105 -25.02 -1.02 3.08
CA HIS A 105 -26.02 -0.12 3.63
C HIS A 105 -25.36 1.17 4.14
N PHE A 106 -24.20 1.06 4.78
CA PHE A 106 -23.47 2.19 5.35
C PHE A 106 -22.23 2.58 4.56
N ASN A 107 -21.95 1.91 3.43
CA ASN A 107 -20.83 2.25 2.56
C ASN A 107 -19.49 2.22 3.32
N GLN A 108 -19.30 1.18 4.13
CA GLN A 108 -18.16 1.02 5.02
C GLN A 108 -17.58 -0.40 4.95
N LEU A 109 -16.29 -0.52 5.26
CA LEU A 109 -15.60 -1.77 5.45
C LEU A 109 -15.48 -2.06 6.95
N ILE A 110 -16.13 -3.12 7.41
CA ILE A 110 -16.08 -3.59 8.80
C ILE A 110 -14.98 -4.63 8.92
N ARG A 111 -14.06 -4.42 9.86
CA ARG A 111 -13.00 -5.35 10.21
C ARG A 111 -13.22 -5.87 11.62
N THR A 112 -13.28 -7.18 11.79
CA THR A 112 -13.45 -7.82 13.10
C THR A 112 -12.15 -8.46 13.54
N ILE A 113 -11.61 -8.09 14.70
CA ILE A 113 -10.40 -8.68 15.29
C ILE A 113 -10.73 -9.12 16.71
N GLU A 114 -10.62 -10.41 17.01
CA GLU A 114 -10.88 -10.95 18.37
C GLU A 114 -12.23 -10.47 18.96
N GLY A 115 -13.27 -10.40 18.13
CA GLY A 115 -14.61 -9.94 18.51
C GLY A 115 -14.80 -8.42 18.54
N LYS A 116 -13.75 -7.62 18.29
CA LYS A 116 -13.84 -6.16 18.19
C LYS A 116 -13.99 -5.71 16.74
N GLU A 117 -15.07 -4.99 16.45
CA GLU A 117 -15.33 -4.42 15.13
C GLU A 117 -14.76 -3.01 15.00
N THR A 118 -14.20 -2.70 13.83
CA THR A 118 -13.73 -1.36 13.47
C THR A 118 -14.19 -1.05 12.05
N ALA A 119 -14.85 0.10 11.87
CA ALA A 119 -15.31 0.57 10.57
C ALA A 119 -14.24 1.42 9.87
N PHE A 120 -14.07 1.20 8.58
CA PHE A 120 -13.22 1.96 7.67
C PHE A 120 -14.05 2.45 6.47
N PRO A 121 -13.62 3.52 5.77
CA PRO A 121 -14.26 3.92 4.52
C PRO A 121 -14.24 2.78 3.50
N ASP A 122 -15.34 2.60 2.76
CA ASP A 122 -15.41 1.59 1.72
C ASP A 122 -14.45 1.91 0.55
N SER A 123 -13.54 0.97 0.31
CA SER A 123 -12.57 1.03 -0.78
C SER A 123 -13.21 0.91 -2.17
N ILE A 124 -14.38 0.30 -2.31
CA ILE A 124 -15.09 0.16 -3.59
C ILE A 124 -15.54 1.54 -4.10
N ILE A 125 -16.05 2.40 -3.20
CA ILE A 125 -16.46 3.76 -3.54
C ILE A 125 -15.29 4.59 -4.07
N GLN A 126 -14.09 4.37 -3.53
CA GLN A 126 -12.89 5.03 -4.05
C GLN A 126 -12.61 4.62 -5.50
N VAL A 127 -12.80 3.34 -5.85
CA VAL A 127 -12.64 2.84 -7.22
C VAL A 127 -13.73 3.41 -8.13
N SER A 128 -15.00 3.39 -7.72
CA SER A 128 -16.10 3.95 -8.53
C SER A 128 -15.94 5.45 -8.81
N ARG A 129 -15.32 6.22 -7.91
CA ARG A 129 -14.99 7.64 -8.18
C ARG A 129 -13.93 7.83 -9.26
N GLN A 130 -13.15 6.79 -9.57
CA GLN A 130 -12.11 6.82 -10.59
C GLN A 130 -12.62 6.28 -11.94
N GLU A 131 -13.80 5.67 -11.98
CA GLU A 131 -14.50 5.29 -13.21
C GLU A 131 -15.15 6.55 -13.81
N SER A 132 -14.51 7.13 -14.84
CA SER A 132 -15.08 8.18 -15.67
C SER A 132 -15.76 7.60 -16.89
#